data_AF-A0A7Y4ZI83-F1
#
_entry.id   AF-A0A7Y4ZI83-F1
#
_cell.length_a   1.000
_cell.length_b   1.000
_cell.length_c   1.000
_cell.angle_alpha   90.00
_cell.angle_beta   90.00
_cell.angle_gamma   90.00
#
_symmetry.space_group_name_H-M   'P 1'
#
loop_
_entity.id
_entity.type
_entity.pdbx_description
1 polymer ?
#
loop_
_entity_poly.entity_id
_entity_poly.type
_entity_poly.pdbx_seq_one_letter_code
_entity_poly.pdbx_strand_id
1 'polypeptide(L)'
;VVDAGAAVTVPSAASQSRKDAALPRGVKCIVHHYDVDLDLAGRALVTKAGDRVPFDDGQTKTAEQRLETPDVEDMFAMRYPARGTPIAAPKGPDDDPGRVRVEAFFRATYGATAREVEARLVTVTVGGVRMRVHERVKEPFLKVAARLEPLLKAPEVRKFFDDIGGTYNYRKIAGTDRMSAHAYGIAVDLAVKHSAYWRNGGSWSNRLPQALVDAFEAEGFVWGGRWAHFDTMHFEYRPELFEEGC
;
A
#
# COMPACT_ATOMS: atom_id res chain seq x y z
N VAL A 1 -50.41 43.70 -12.40
CA VAL A 1 -49.15 43.91 -11.66
C VAL A 1 -49.15 42.90 -10.52
N VAL A 2 -48.26 41.89 -10.64
CA VAL A 2 -47.63 40.96 -9.67
C VAL A 2 -48.46 40.49 -8.44
N ASP A 3 -48.40 39.24 -7.97
CA ASP A 3 -47.19 38.46 -7.75
C ASP A 3 -47.50 36.96 -7.60
N ALA A 4 -46.66 36.11 -8.17
CA ALA A 4 -46.77 34.66 -8.10
C ALA A 4 -45.97 34.17 -6.89
N GLY A 5 -46.66 33.60 -5.90
CA GLY A 5 -46.04 33.05 -4.70
C GLY A 5 -45.05 31.92 -5.03
N ALA A 6 -43.77 32.16 -4.76
CA ALA A 6 -42.72 31.17 -4.87
C ALA A 6 -42.92 30.05 -3.83
N ALA A 7 -43.08 28.81 -4.30
CA ALA A 7 -43.04 27.64 -3.45
C ALA A 7 -41.60 27.43 -2.97
N VAL A 8 -41.37 27.64 -1.67
CA VAL A 8 -40.12 27.26 -1.00
C VAL A 8 -40.10 25.74 -0.88
N THR A 9 -39.32 25.08 -1.72
CA THR A 9 -39.07 23.65 -1.62
C THR A 9 -38.15 23.38 -0.43
N VAL A 10 -38.71 22.81 0.64
CA VAL A 10 -37.95 22.30 1.77
C VAL A 10 -37.19 21.03 1.31
N PRO A 11 -35.86 20.92 1.50
CA PRO A 11 -35.15 19.72 1.13
C PRO A 11 -35.66 18.53 1.95
N SER A 12 -35.94 17.40 1.30
CA SER A 12 -36.27 16.15 1.97
C SER A 12 -35.17 15.76 2.96
N ALA A 13 -35.55 15.37 4.17
CA ALA A 13 -34.67 14.91 5.24
C ALA A 13 -33.73 13.75 4.82
N ALA A 14 -34.08 13.01 3.76
CA ALA A 14 -33.24 11.96 3.17
C ALA A 14 -32.01 12.49 2.40
N SER A 15 -31.96 13.78 2.08
CA SER A 15 -30.81 14.45 1.46
C SER A 15 -29.85 15.06 2.48
N GLN A 16 -30.37 15.43 3.66
CA GLN A 16 -29.57 15.94 4.78
C GLN A 16 -28.90 14.80 5.56
N SER A 17 -29.56 13.64 5.74
CA SER A 17 -28.95 12.50 6.47
C SER A 17 -27.74 11.86 5.78
N ARG A 18 -27.53 12.10 4.47
CA ARG A 18 -26.36 11.58 3.74
C ARG A 18 -25.12 12.46 3.86
N LYS A 19 -25.26 13.74 4.22
CA LYS A 19 -24.12 14.66 4.40
C LYS A 19 -23.42 14.48 5.74
N ASP A 20 -24.09 13.85 6.71
CA ASP A 20 -23.58 13.63 8.07
C ASP A 20 -23.08 12.19 8.33
N ALA A 21 -23.10 11.32 7.32
CA ALA A 21 -22.50 9.99 7.46
C ALA A 21 -20.97 10.15 7.54
N ALA A 22 -20.41 9.81 8.70
CA ALA A 22 -18.96 9.79 8.89
C ALA A 22 -18.31 8.99 7.74
N LEU A 23 -17.29 9.59 7.12
CA LEU A 23 -16.51 8.93 6.07
C LEU A 23 -16.03 7.55 6.55
N PRO A 24 -16.14 6.50 5.73
CA PRO A 24 -15.51 5.21 6.03
C PRO A 24 -14.03 5.43 6.34
N ARG A 25 -13.53 4.69 7.34
CA ARG A 25 -12.16 4.85 7.88
C ARG A 25 -11.11 4.91 6.78
N GLY A 26 -11.09 3.91 5.89
CA GLY A 26 -10.15 3.82 4.79
C GLY A 26 -10.14 5.02 3.84
N VAL A 27 -11.28 5.68 3.62
CA VAL A 27 -11.40 6.82 2.70
C VAL A 27 -10.50 7.98 3.15
N LYS A 28 -10.48 8.30 4.45
CA LYS A 28 -9.63 9.37 4.98
C LYS A 28 -8.15 9.08 4.78
N CYS A 29 -7.75 7.83 5.00
CA CYS A 29 -6.39 7.36 4.86
C CYS A 29 -5.91 7.49 3.42
N ILE A 30 -6.75 7.11 2.45
CA ILE A 30 -6.40 7.25 1.04
C ILE A 30 -6.24 8.72 0.64
N VAL A 31 -7.15 9.61 1.06
CA VAL A 31 -7.05 11.05 0.78
C VAL A 31 -5.78 11.68 1.36
N HIS A 32 -5.31 11.19 2.51
CA HIS A 32 -4.08 11.69 3.13
C HIS A 32 -2.82 11.27 2.37
N HIS A 33 -2.75 10.02 1.88
CA HIS A 33 -1.51 9.46 1.32
C HIS A 33 -1.41 9.50 -0.21
N TYR A 34 -2.53 9.66 -0.92
CA TYR A 34 -2.60 9.54 -2.37
C TYR A 34 -3.17 10.80 -3.04
N ASP A 35 -2.81 11.01 -4.31
CA ASP A 35 -3.26 12.16 -5.11
C ASP A 35 -4.67 11.94 -5.65
N VAL A 36 -5.67 12.00 -4.76
CA VAL A 36 -7.09 11.83 -5.04
C VAL A 36 -7.94 12.93 -4.41
N ASP A 37 -9.08 13.20 -5.04
CA ASP A 37 -10.11 14.11 -4.54
C ASP A 37 -11.30 13.33 -3.98
N LEU A 38 -11.93 13.89 -2.95
CA LEU A 38 -13.11 13.30 -2.31
C LEU A 38 -14.39 13.77 -2.99
N ASP A 39 -15.17 12.82 -3.54
CA ASP A 39 -16.54 13.07 -4.01
C ASP A 39 -17.56 12.44 -3.04
N LEU A 40 -18.01 13.23 -2.08
CA LEU A 40 -19.01 12.81 -1.09
C LEU A 40 -20.37 12.49 -1.70
N ALA A 41 -20.79 13.25 -2.72
CA ALA A 41 -22.11 13.08 -3.34
C ALA A 41 -22.16 11.79 -4.15
N GLY A 42 -21.08 11.52 -4.90
CA GLY A 42 -20.89 10.28 -5.66
C GLY A 42 -20.38 9.11 -4.83
N ARG A 43 -20.08 9.32 -3.53
CA ARG A 43 -19.47 8.34 -2.61
C ARG A 43 -18.25 7.63 -3.22
N ALA A 44 -17.34 8.43 -3.77
CA ALA A 44 -16.18 7.94 -4.50
C ALA A 44 -14.93 8.80 -4.23
N LEU A 45 -13.77 8.20 -4.46
CA LEU A 45 -12.51 8.91 -4.64
C LEU A 45 -12.24 9.08 -6.13
N VAL A 46 -11.78 10.26 -6.52
CA VAL A 46 -11.55 10.62 -7.92
C VAL A 46 -10.09 10.97 -8.12
N THR A 47 -9.42 10.32 -9.07
CA THR A 47 -8.05 10.70 -9.42
C THR A 47 -8.04 11.93 -10.33
N LYS A 48 -6.90 12.62 -10.43
CA LYS A 48 -6.73 13.72 -11.41
C LYS A 48 -6.93 13.29 -12.86
N ALA A 49 -6.75 12.00 -13.16
CA ALA A 49 -7.02 11.42 -14.48
C ALA A 49 -8.51 11.15 -14.73
N GLY A 50 -9.37 11.33 -13.72
CA GLY A 50 -10.80 11.11 -13.80
C GLY A 50 -11.25 9.69 -13.44
N ASP A 51 -10.34 8.80 -13.03
CA ASP A 51 -10.73 7.48 -12.50
C ASP A 51 -11.60 7.68 -11.25
N ARG A 52 -12.76 7.02 -11.20
CA ARG A 52 -13.68 7.09 -10.06
C ARG A 52 -13.73 5.74 -9.37
N VAL A 53 -13.35 5.71 -8.10
CA VAL A 53 -13.32 4.49 -7.28
C VAL A 53 -14.33 4.64 -6.15
N PRO A 54 -15.36 3.79 -6.07
CA PRO A 54 -16.37 3.89 -5.02
C PRO A 54 -15.76 3.68 -3.63
N PHE A 55 -16.39 4.23 -2.59
CA PHE A 55 -16.00 3.94 -1.21
C PHE A 55 -16.31 2.50 -0.79
N ASP A 56 -17.37 1.95 -1.40
CA ASP A 56 -17.93 0.61 -1.21
C ASP A 56 -18.88 0.35 -2.38
N ASP A 57 -18.62 -0.70 -3.17
CA ASP A 57 -19.48 -1.08 -4.31
C ASP A 57 -20.67 -1.98 -3.92
N GLY A 58 -20.75 -2.37 -2.64
CA GLY A 58 -21.81 -3.19 -2.07
C GLY A 58 -21.71 -4.68 -2.39
N GLN A 59 -20.64 -5.12 -3.05
CA GLN A 59 -20.47 -6.52 -3.45
C GLN A 59 -19.76 -7.33 -2.37
N THR A 60 -20.24 -8.57 -2.14
CA THR A 60 -19.48 -9.54 -1.36
C THR A 60 -18.45 -10.22 -2.27
N LYS A 61 -17.18 -9.84 -2.11
CA LYS A 61 -16.07 -10.32 -2.94
C LYS A 61 -15.29 -11.47 -2.28
N THR A 62 -14.84 -12.42 -3.10
CA THR A 62 -13.82 -13.41 -2.71
C THR A 62 -12.44 -12.74 -2.55
N ALA A 63 -11.48 -13.43 -1.93
CA ALA A 63 -10.11 -12.92 -1.80
C ALA A 63 -9.48 -12.58 -3.17
N GLU A 64 -9.74 -13.38 -4.19
CA GLU A 64 -9.29 -13.14 -5.56
C GLU A 64 -10.00 -11.92 -6.19
N GLN A 65 -11.32 -11.78 -6.02
CA GLN A 65 -12.05 -10.62 -6.55
C GLN A 65 -11.58 -9.30 -5.93
N ARG A 66 -11.27 -9.29 -4.62
CA ARG A 66 -10.67 -8.11 -3.96
C ARG A 66 -9.30 -7.77 -4.54
N LEU A 67 -8.57 -8.74 -5.07
CA LEU A 67 -7.27 -8.47 -5.68
C LEU A 67 -7.40 -7.92 -7.09
N GLU A 68 -8.36 -8.42 -7.89
CA GLU A 68 -8.50 -8.10 -9.31
C GLU A 68 -9.37 -6.88 -9.58
N THR A 69 -10.46 -6.68 -8.82
CA THR A 69 -11.39 -5.54 -8.98
C THR A 69 -11.71 -4.86 -7.64
N PRO A 70 -10.70 -4.31 -6.93
CA PRO A 70 -10.92 -3.63 -5.67
C PRO A 70 -11.53 -2.24 -5.81
N ASP A 71 -12.16 -1.83 -4.73
CA ASP A 71 -12.53 -0.48 -4.33
C ASP A 71 -11.86 -0.12 -2.99
N VAL A 72 -12.30 0.98 -2.37
CA VAL A 72 -11.58 1.58 -1.24
C VAL A 72 -11.60 0.67 -0.01
N GLU A 73 -12.76 0.17 0.39
CA GLU A 73 -12.94 -0.71 1.54
C GLU A 73 -12.18 -2.03 1.39
N ASP A 74 -12.07 -2.57 0.19
CA ASP A 74 -11.33 -3.81 -0.08
C ASP A 74 -9.85 -3.69 0.32
N MET A 75 -9.25 -2.50 0.18
CA MET A 75 -7.87 -2.25 0.62
C MET A 75 -7.68 -2.41 2.13
N PHE A 76 -8.77 -2.28 2.91
CA PHE A 76 -8.78 -2.34 4.37
C PHE A 76 -9.52 -3.57 4.91
N ALA A 77 -9.97 -4.49 4.05
CA ALA A 77 -10.71 -5.69 4.44
C ALA A 77 -9.92 -6.58 5.40
N MET A 78 -8.59 -6.56 5.32
CA MET A 78 -7.68 -7.19 6.27
C MET A 78 -6.80 -6.16 6.96
N ARG A 79 -6.93 -6.09 8.29
CA ARG A 79 -6.12 -5.20 9.11
C ARG A 79 -4.66 -5.66 9.10
N TYR A 80 -3.75 -4.77 8.71
CA TYR A 80 -2.32 -5.03 8.84
C TYR A 80 -1.90 -5.08 10.31
N PRO A 81 -1.00 -6.01 10.72
CA PRO A 81 -0.56 -6.12 12.10
C PRO A 81 0.01 -4.80 12.65
N ALA A 82 -0.22 -4.53 13.93
CA ALA A 82 0.34 -3.36 14.59
C ALA A 82 1.88 -3.42 14.60
N ARG A 83 2.52 -2.25 14.63
CA ARG A 83 3.99 -2.13 14.72
C ARG A 83 4.55 -2.95 15.88
N GLY A 84 5.63 -3.70 15.63
CA GLY A 84 6.26 -4.54 16.64
C GLY A 84 5.50 -5.84 16.95
N THR A 85 4.44 -6.17 16.20
CA THR A 85 3.80 -7.48 16.32
C THR A 85 4.83 -8.56 15.99
N PRO A 86 5.03 -9.58 16.87
CA PRO A 86 5.96 -10.67 16.60
C PRO A 86 5.70 -11.34 15.25
N ILE A 87 6.77 -11.67 14.53
CA ILE A 87 6.70 -12.42 13.29
C ILE A 87 6.13 -13.81 13.60
N ALA A 88 5.05 -14.15 12.92
CA ALA A 88 4.39 -15.44 12.99
C ALA A 88 3.89 -15.82 11.60
N ALA A 89 3.66 -17.12 11.41
CA ALA A 89 3.03 -17.60 10.18
C ALA A 89 1.62 -16.99 10.02
N PRO A 90 1.18 -16.75 8.77
CA PRO A 90 -0.18 -16.34 8.44
C PRO A 90 -1.21 -17.33 9.01
N LYS A 91 -2.37 -16.83 9.44
CA LYS A 91 -3.39 -17.61 10.15
C LYS A 91 -4.24 -18.49 9.24
N GLY A 92 -4.27 -18.22 7.94
CA GLY A 92 -5.10 -18.92 6.99
C GLY A 92 -4.63 -18.73 5.54
N PRO A 93 -5.23 -19.45 4.58
CA PRO A 93 -4.80 -19.46 3.18
C PRO A 93 -4.95 -18.11 2.46
N ASP A 94 -5.86 -17.25 2.94
CA ASP A 94 -6.11 -15.91 2.39
C ASP A 94 -5.70 -14.79 3.37
N ASP A 95 -4.91 -15.10 4.41
CA ASP A 95 -4.41 -14.10 5.37
C ASP A 95 -3.29 -13.27 4.76
N ASP A 96 -3.69 -12.26 4.00
CA ASP A 96 -2.84 -11.48 3.09
C ASP A 96 -2.96 -9.97 3.36
N PRO A 97 -2.71 -9.51 4.60
CA PRO A 97 -2.94 -8.13 4.97
C PRO A 97 -2.12 -7.17 4.11
N GLY A 98 -2.80 -6.19 3.49
CA GLY A 98 -2.18 -5.18 2.63
C GLY A 98 -1.88 -5.61 1.19
N ARG A 99 -2.20 -6.84 0.74
CA ARG A 99 -1.99 -7.21 -0.69
C ARG A 99 -2.93 -6.52 -1.67
N VAL A 100 -4.11 -6.09 -1.21
CA VAL A 100 -5.11 -5.40 -2.03
C VAL A 100 -4.67 -3.97 -2.32
N ARG A 101 -4.76 -3.57 -3.60
CA ARG A 101 -4.34 -2.26 -4.11
C ARG A 101 -5.33 -1.79 -5.17
N VAL A 102 -5.84 -0.58 -5.00
CA VAL A 102 -6.52 0.12 -6.10
C VAL A 102 -5.46 0.81 -6.96
N GLU A 103 -5.18 0.25 -8.13
CA GLU A 103 -4.08 0.69 -9.01
C GLU A 103 -4.23 2.17 -9.44
N ALA A 104 -5.48 2.65 -9.58
CA ALA A 104 -5.75 4.04 -9.94
C ALA A 104 -5.09 5.05 -8.99
N PHE A 105 -5.09 4.78 -7.68
CA PHE A 105 -4.46 5.66 -6.68
C PHE A 105 -2.95 5.69 -6.83
N PHE A 106 -2.34 4.55 -7.16
CA PHE A 106 -0.88 4.42 -7.31
C PHE A 106 -0.42 5.12 -8.60
N ARG A 107 -1.13 4.91 -9.71
CA ARG A 107 -0.87 5.62 -10.97
C ARG A 107 -0.98 7.13 -10.81
N ALA A 108 -2.03 7.60 -10.13
CA ALA A 108 -2.25 9.02 -9.89
C ALA A 108 -1.14 9.66 -9.03
N THR A 109 -0.60 8.91 -8.07
CA THR A 109 0.35 9.42 -7.07
C THR A 109 1.81 9.30 -7.51
N TYR A 110 2.16 8.17 -8.13
CA TYR A 110 3.54 7.79 -8.43
C TYR A 110 3.88 7.82 -9.94
N GLY A 111 2.87 7.81 -10.81
CA GLY A 111 3.02 7.81 -12.27
C GLY A 111 2.27 6.66 -12.94
N ALA A 112 1.63 6.94 -14.06
CA ALA A 112 0.84 5.99 -14.84
C ALA A 112 1.66 5.27 -15.92
N THR A 113 2.85 5.78 -16.24
CA THR A 113 3.77 5.21 -17.24
C THR A 113 5.18 5.07 -16.68
N ALA A 114 5.99 4.18 -17.29
CA ALA A 114 7.41 4.02 -16.92
C ALA A 114 8.17 5.35 -16.99
N ARG A 115 7.91 6.16 -18.02
CA ARG A 115 8.54 7.47 -18.20
C ARG A 115 8.22 8.43 -17.06
N GLU A 116 6.96 8.47 -16.62
CA GLU A 116 6.52 9.33 -15.53
C GLU A 116 7.14 8.91 -14.19
N VAL A 117 7.19 7.61 -13.90
CA VAL A 117 7.82 7.11 -12.68
C VAL A 117 9.33 7.39 -12.72
N GLU A 118 10.00 7.06 -13.82
CA GLU A 118 11.46 7.23 -13.98
C GLU A 118 11.92 8.67 -13.82
N ALA A 119 11.13 9.64 -14.29
CA ALA A 119 11.42 11.06 -14.13
C ALA A 119 11.44 11.51 -12.65
N ARG A 120 10.84 10.73 -11.75
CA ARG A 120 10.71 11.04 -10.31
C ARG A 120 11.52 10.10 -9.42
N LEU A 121 12.33 9.22 -10.01
CA LEU A 121 13.20 8.35 -9.25
C LEU A 121 14.42 9.11 -8.73
N VAL A 122 14.69 8.98 -7.44
CA VAL A 122 15.87 9.51 -6.76
C VAL A 122 16.69 8.35 -6.20
N THR A 123 17.98 8.59 -5.93
CA THR A 123 18.83 7.58 -5.28
C THR A 123 18.90 7.82 -3.77
N VAL A 124 18.63 6.78 -2.99
CA VAL A 124 18.87 6.71 -1.54
C VAL A 124 19.92 5.64 -1.23
N THR A 125 20.51 5.68 -0.04
CA THR A 125 21.43 4.63 0.42
C THR A 125 20.89 4.01 1.70
N VAL A 126 20.65 2.71 1.68
CA VAL A 126 20.14 1.94 2.83
C VAL A 126 21.09 0.77 3.07
N GLY A 127 21.65 0.67 4.26
CA GLY A 127 22.65 -0.35 4.58
C GLY A 127 23.82 -0.41 3.60
N GLY A 128 24.30 0.76 3.16
CA GLY A 128 25.41 0.88 2.20
C GLY A 128 25.05 0.52 0.74
N VAL A 129 23.79 0.14 0.45
CA VAL A 129 23.34 -0.16 -0.92
C VAL A 129 22.61 1.04 -1.51
N ARG A 130 22.99 1.43 -2.72
CA ARG A 130 22.30 2.48 -3.49
C ARG A 130 21.02 1.92 -4.11
N MET A 131 19.91 2.59 -3.86
CA MET A 131 18.57 2.18 -4.30
C MET A 131 17.90 3.32 -5.07
N ARG A 132 17.25 3.01 -6.20
CA ARG A 132 16.44 4.00 -6.93
C ARG A 132 14.99 3.87 -6.49
N VAL A 133 14.46 4.92 -5.86
CA VAL A 133 13.13 4.93 -5.27
C VAL A 133 12.38 6.17 -5.75
N HIS A 134 11.05 6.13 -5.73
CA HIS A 134 10.26 7.31 -6.05
C HIS A 134 10.49 8.42 -5.02
N GLU A 135 10.58 9.68 -5.45
CA GLU A 135 10.90 10.81 -4.56
C GLU A 135 9.98 10.91 -3.32
N ARG A 136 8.70 10.56 -3.45
CA ARG A 136 7.73 10.53 -2.32
C ARG A 136 8.12 9.56 -1.21
N VAL A 137 8.87 8.50 -1.51
CA VAL A 137 9.29 7.51 -0.51
C VAL A 137 10.74 7.70 -0.07
N LYS A 138 11.42 8.75 -0.54
CA LYS A 138 12.79 9.08 -0.15
C LYS A 138 12.94 9.18 1.37
N GLU A 139 12.13 10.00 2.02
CA GLU A 139 12.21 10.24 3.46
C GLU A 139 11.92 8.96 4.29
N PRO A 140 10.85 8.19 4.01
CA PRO A 140 10.66 6.87 4.61
C PRO A 140 11.89 5.96 4.50
N PHE A 141 12.50 5.84 3.31
CA PHE A 141 13.71 5.02 3.14
C PHE A 141 14.92 5.55 3.93
N LEU A 142 15.10 6.86 4.03
CA LEU A 142 16.17 7.45 4.86
C LEU A 142 15.96 7.17 6.35
N LYS A 143 14.72 7.21 6.83
CA LYS A 143 14.39 6.85 8.22
C LYS A 143 14.61 5.35 8.48
N VAL A 144 14.26 4.48 7.53
CA VAL A 144 14.62 3.06 7.59
C VAL A 144 16.13 2.90 7.68
N ALA A 145 16.91 3.60 6.85
CA ALA A 145 18.37 3.55 6.90
C ALA A 145 18.92 3.94 8.28
N ALA A 146 18.40 5.02 8.88
CA ALA A 146 18.79 5.46 10.22
C ALA A 146 18.46 4.42 11.30
N ARG A 147 17.29 3.77 11.23
CA ARG A 147 16.90 2.70 12.16
C ARG A 147 17.78 1.46 12.04
N LEU A 148 18.20 1.14 10.82
CA LEU A 148 19.04 -0.02 10.54
C LEU A 148 20.51 0.20 10.88
N GLU A 149 21.01 1.44 10.86
CA GLU A 149 22.42 1.76 11.11
C GLU A 149 23.03 1.04 12.33
N PRO A 150 22.41 1.07 13.54
CA PRO A 150 22.96 0.34 14.68
C PRO A 150 22.88 -1.18 14.51
N LEU A 151 21.85 -1.70 13.85
CA LEU A 151 21.63 -3.14 13.65
C LEU A 151 22.65 -3.75 12.68
N LEU A 152 23.04 -2.98 11.66
CA LEU A 152 23.95 -3.43 10.60
C LEU A 152 25.42 -3.55 11.06
N LYS A 153 25.75 -3.13 12.29
CA LYS A 153 27.04 -3.42 12.93
C LYS A 153 27.20 -4.91 13.21
N ALA A 154 26.10 -5.65 13.30
CA ALA A 154 26.08 -7.07 13.59
C ALA A 154 26.10 -7.87 12.27
N PRO A 155 27.12 -8.71 12.00
CA PRO A 155 27.26 -9.43 10.73
C PRO A 155 26.04 -10.30 10.35
N GLU A 156 25.37 -10.85 11.35
CA GLU A 156 24.17 -11.66 11.19
C GLU A 156 22.96 -10.88 10.67
N VAL A 157 22.93 -9.55 10.85
CA VAL A 157 21.94 -8.66 10.23
C VAL A 157 22.47 -8.09 8.92
N ARG A 158 23.75 -7.72 8.89
CA ARG A 158 24.41 -7.13 7.71
C ARG A 158 24.23 -7.99 6.46
N LYS A 159 24.35 -9.31 6.59
CA LYS A 159 24.25 -10.27 5.48
C LYS A 159 22.96 -10.17 4.65
N PHE A 160 21.86 -9.67 5.23
CA PHE A 160 20.59 -9.50 4.50
C PHE A 160 20.64 -8.36 3.47
N PHE A 161 21.70 -7.55 3.47
CA PHE A 161 21.95 -6.49 2.51
C PHE A 161 22.99 -6.86 1.44
N ASP A 162 23.56 -8.06 1.49
CA ASP A 162 24.56 -8.52 0.52
C ASP A 162 23.93 -8.94 -0.83
N ASP A 163 22.61 -9.13 -0.85
CA ASP A 163 21.85 -9.63 -1.99
C ASP A 163 20.48 -8.94 -2.09
N ILE A 164 20.46 -7.80 -2.78
CA ILE A 164 19.25 -6.97 -2.97
C ILE A 164 18.65 -7.29 -4.33
N GLY A 165 17.37 -7.67 -4.35
CA GLY A 165 16.64 -8.02 -5.59
C GLY A 165 16.28 -6.81 -6.44
N GLY A 166 16.35 -5.61 -5.86
CA GLY A 166 16.13 -4.34 -6.53
C GLY A 166 15.04 -3.51 -5.88
N THR A 167 14.79 -2.34 -6.46
CA THR A 167 13.79 -1.37 -5.96
C THR A 167 12.81 -0.95 -7.05
N TYR A 168 13.31 -0.64 -8.24
CA TYR A 168 12.49 -0.26 -9.38
C TYR A 168 12.57 -1.30 -10.52
N ASN A 169 11.40 -1.74 -10.99
CA ASN A 169 11.24 -2.54 -12.20
C ASN A 169 9.81 -2.35 -12.74
N TYR A 170 9.66 -1.67 -13.87
CA TYR A 170 8.34 -1.39 -14.45
C TYR A 170 7.75 -2.62 -15.13
N ARG A 171 7.00 -3.40 -14.35
CA ARG A 171 6.36 -4.64 -14.81
C ARG A 171 5.06 -4.95 -14.08
N LYS A 172 4.25 -5.78 -14.71
CA LYS A 172 3.14 -6.48 -14.06
C LYS A 172 3.65 -7.59 -13.12
N ILE A 173 2.82 -7.97 -12.16
CA ILE A 173 3.05 -9.16 -11.34
C ILE A 173 2.83 -10.38 -12.23
N ALA A 174 3.75 -11.35 -12.16
CA ALA A 174 3.71 -12.53 -13.03
C ALA A 174 2.36 -13.24 -12.94
N GLY A 175 1.78 -13.57 -14.09
CA GLY A 175 0.48 -14.27 -14.16
C GLY A 175 -0.74 -13.42 -13.76
N THR A 176 -0.61 -12.10 -13.75
CA THR A 176 -1.73 -11.16 -13.50
C THR A 176 -1.61 -9.95 -14.42
N ASP A 177 -2.67 -9.14 -14.50
CA ASP A 177 -2.64 -7.85 -15.20
C ASP A 177 -2.28 -6.65 -14.30
N ARG A 178 -2.03 -6.90 -13.01
CA ARG A 178 -1.79 -5.87 -12.00
C ARG A 178 -0.35 -5.41 -12.00
N MET A 179 -0.13 -4.10 -11.85
CA MET A 179 1.21 -3.55 -11.72
C MET A 179 1.88 -3.96 -10.41
N SER A 180 3.17 -4.28 -10.47
CA SER A 180 3.99 -4.54 -9.27
C SER A 180 4.27 -3.24 -8.51
N ALA A 181 4.38 -3.29 -7.18
CA ALA A 181 4.83 -2.14 -6.40
C ALA A 181 6.24 -1.65 -6.78
N HIS A 182 7.11 -2.55 -7.28
CA HIS A 182 8.39 -2.16 -7.87
C HIS A 182 8.25 -1.24 -9.09
N ALA A 183 7.13 -1.31 -9.81
CA ALA A 183 6.91 -0.45 -10.97
C ALA A 183 6.68 1.00 -10.57
N TYR A 184 6.29 1.27 -9.33
CA TYR A 184 6.13 2.63 -8.79
C TYR A 184 7.38 3.10 -8.03
N GLY A 185 8.43 2.28 -7.91
CA GLY A 185 9.64 2.63 -7.15
C GLY A 185 9.40 2.78 -5.64
N ILE A 186 8.40 2.09 -5.09
CA ILE A 186 8.00 2.16 -3.67
C ILE A 186 8.26 0.86 -2.90
N ALA A 187 8.95 -0.09 -3.52
CA ALA A 187 9.24 -1.39 -2.95
C ALA A 187 10.74 -1.72 -2.98
N VAL A 188 11.15 -2.67 -2.15
CA VAL A 188 12.49 -3.24 -2.13
C VAL A 188 12.41 -4.74 -1.83
N ASP A 189 13.21 -5.53 -2.55
CA ASP A 189 13.42 -6.95 -2.25
C ASP A 189 14.78 -7.11 -1.54
N LEU A 190 14.76 -7.55 -0.28
CA LEU A 190 15.95 -7.80 0.54
C LEU A 190 16.26 -9.29 0.62
N ALA A 191 17.54 -9.64 0.66
CA ALA A 191 18.04 -10.98 0.94
C ALA A 191 17.42 -12.09 0.07
N VAL A 192 17.41 -11.92 -1.25
CA VAL A 192 16.73 -12.82 -2.19
C VAL A 192 17.15 -14.29 -1.98
N LYS A 193 18.45 -14.57 -1.83
CA LYS A 193 18.99 -15.91 -1.53
C LYS A 193 18.53 -16.53 -0.20
N HIS A 194 18.00 -15.73 0.72
CA HIS A 194 17.53 -16.17 2.03
C HIS A 194 16.01 -16.08 2.17
N SER A 195 15.32 -15.68 1.09
CA SER A 195 13.88 -15.53 1.07
C SER A 195 13.16 -16.84 0.73
N ALA A 196 11.95 -16.95 1.24
CA ALA A 196 10.91 -17.87 0.79
C ALA A 196 9.88 -17.08 -0.03
N TYR A 197 9.43 -17.69 -1.13
CA TYR A 197 8.37 -17.18 -2.00
C TYR A 197 7.39 -18.31 -2.33
N TRP A 198 6.09 -18.07 -2.12
CA TRP A 198 5.06 -19.11 -2.15
C TRP A 198 4.97 -19.88 -3.48
N ARG A 199 5.27 -19.24 -4.62
CA ARG A 199 5.23 -19.90 -5.93
C ARG A 199 6.40 -20.82 -6.21
N ASN A 200 7.48 -20.73 -5.43
CA ASN A 200 8.61 -21.65 -5.54
C ASN A 200 8.35 -22.97 -4.78
N GLY A 201 7.16 -23.12 -4.19
CA GLY A 201 6.80 -24.25 -3.34
C GLY A 201 7.36 -24.13 -1.93
N GLY A 202 7.03 -25.12 -1.09
CA GLY A 202 7.43 -25.16 0.32
C GLY A 202 6.45 -24.45 1.26
N SER A 203 6.72 -24.56 2.56
CA SER A 203 5.94 -23.92 3.61
C SER A 203 6.47 -22.53 3.94
N TRP A 204 5.62 -21.70 4.55
CA TRP A 204 6.05 -20.41 5.11
C TRP A 204 7.28 -20.60 5.99
N SER A 205 8.31 -19.78 5.75
CA SER A 205 9.50 -19.73 6.59
C SER A 205 10.11 -18.33 6.52
N ASN A 206 10.64 -17.85 7.63
CA ASN A 206 11.29 -16.55 7.71
C ASN A 206 12.72 -16.68 8.25
N ARG A 207 13.62 -15.91 7.66
CA ARG A 207 15.01 -15.75 8.13
C ARG A 207 15.34 -14.30 8.52
N LEU A 208 14.51 -13.33 8.12
CA LEU A 208 14.74 -11.93 8.45
C LEU A 208 14.56 -11.70 9.97
N PRO A 209 15.46 -10.95 10.63
CA PRO A 209 15.31 -10.60 12.03
C PRO A 209 14.08 -9.70 12.24
N GLN A 210 13.39 -9.89 13.37
CA GLN A 210 12.28 -9.03 13.79
C GLN A 210 12.62 -7.54 13.69
N ALA A 211 13.79 -7.15 14.22
CA ALA A 211 14.22 -5.75 14.24
C ALA A 211 14.39 -5.13 12.84
N LEU A 212 14.69 -5.94 11.82
CA LEU A 212 14.75 -5.48 10.44
C LEU A 212 13.34 -5.21 9.92
N VAL A 213 12.42 -6.14 10.11
CA VAL A 213 11.01 -5.97 9.71
C VAL A 213 10.41 -4.76 10.44
N ASP A 214 10.64 -4.62 11.74
CA ASP A 214 10.16 -3.50 12.54
C ASP A 214 10.71 -2.14 12.05
N ALA A 215 11.96 -2.09 11.59
CA ALA A 215 12.55 -0.87 11.05
C ALA A 215 11.82 -0.37 9.80
N PHE A 216 11.42 -1.29 8.92
CA PHE A 216 10.60 -1.00 7.74
C PHE A 216 9.16 -0.69 8.12
N GLU A 217 8.53 -1.54 8.93
CA GLU A 217 7.16 -1.35 9.36
C GLU A 217 7.02 0.03 9.99
N ALA A 218 7.88 0.43 10.93
CA ALA A 218 7.86 1.74 11.59
C ALA A 218 7.78 2.95 10.65
N GLU A 219 8.24 2.82 9.41
CA GLU A 219 8.23 3.88 8.39
C GLU A 219 7.19 3.66 7.30
N GLY A 220 6.15 2.86 7.56
CA GLY A 220 5.00 2.69 6.69
C GLY A 220 5.17 1.62 5.61
N PHE A 221 6.17 0.75 5.71
CA PHE A 221 6.32 -0.37 4.78
C PHE A 221 5.61 -1.61 5.31
N VAL A 222 4.77 -2.23 4.48
CA VAL A 222 4.31 -3.59 4.74
C VAL A 222 5.33 -4.60 4.24
N TRP A 223 5.35 -5.77 4.87
CA TRP A 223 6.29 -6.85 4.57
C TRP A 223 5.57 -8.08 4.04
N GLY A 224 6.05 -8.60 2.91
CA GLY A 224 5.46 -9.74 2.23
C GLY A 224 5.56 -11.06 3.00
N GLY A 225 6.38 -11.12 4.05
CA GLY A 225 6.39 -12.27 4.97
C GLY A 225 5.20 -12.34 5.93
N ARG A 226 4.36 -11.29 6.00
CA ARG A 226 3.07 -11.32 6.71
C ARG A 226 1.95 -12.01 5.93
N TRP A 227 2.19 -12.36 4.66
CA TRP A 227 1.16 -12.88 3.75
C TRP A 227 1.13 -14.41 3.72
N ALA A 228 -0.06 -14.98 3.60
CA ALA A 228 -0.27 -16.39 3.26
C ALA A 228 0.40 -16.72 1.91
N HIS A 229 0.25 -15.81 0.95
CA HIS A 229 1.02 -15.81 -0.30
C HIS A 229 2.38 -15.13 -0.09
N PHE A 230 3.18 -15.71 0.81
CA PHE A 230 4.41 -15.11 1.33
C PHE A 230 5.42 -14.73 0.25
N ASP A 231 5.98 -13.54 0.43
CA ASP A 231 7.12 -13.01 -0.32
C ASP A 231 8.08 -12.35 0.67
N THR A 232 8.91 -13.16 1.33
CA THR A 232 9.66 -12.71 2.51
C THR A 232 10.82 -11.76 2.19
N MET A 233 11.20 -11.62 0.92
CA MET A 233 12.14 -10.57 0.50
C MET A 233 11.46 -9.21 0.40
N HIS A 234 10.15 -9.18 0.18
CA HIS A 234 9.46 -8.00 -0.32
C HIS A 234 9.00 -7.05 0.78
N PHE A 235 9.35 -5.78 0.62
CA PHE A 235 8.80 -4.67 1.40
C PHE A 235 8.20 -3.64 0.44
N GLU A 236 7.02 -3.11 0.74
CA GLU A 236 6.41 -2.04 -0.05
C GLU A 236 5.80 -0.94 0.83
N TYR A 237 5.97 0.32 0.41
CA TYR A 237 5.46 1.47 1.15
C TYR A 237 3.93 1.60 1.00
N ARG A 238 3.24 1.45 2.13
CA ARG A 238 1.77 1.44 2.28
C ARG A 238 1.38 2.15 3.58
N PRO A 239 1.65 3.47 3.69
CA PRO A 239 1.48 4.22 4.92
C PRO A 239 0.03 4.28 5.40
N GLU A 240 -0.93 4.16 4.48
CA GLU A 240 -2.36 4.19 4.78
C GLU A 240 -2.81 3.03 5.67
N LEU A 241 -2.03 1.95 5.75
CA LEU A 241 -2.34 0.77 6.57
C LEU A 241 -1.84 0.90 8.02
N PHE A 242 -1.14 1.98 8.36
CA PHE A 242 -0.52 2.18 9.67
C PHE A 242 -0.99 3.43 10.41
N GLU A 243 -1.81 4.27 9.77
CA GLU A 243 -2.33 5.49 10.39
C GLU A 243 -3.48 5.16 11.35
N GLU A 244 -3.51 5.85 12.50
CA GLU A 244 -4.59 5.65 13.48
C GLU A 244 -5.93 6.10 12.91
N GLY A 245 -6.94 5.22 13.02
CA GLY A 245 -8.25 5.48 12.42
C GLY A 245 -8.40 4.85 11.03
N CYS A 246 -7.32 4.28 10.53
CA CYS A 246 -7.25 3.18 9.57
C CYS A 246 -7.01 1.87 10.39
#